data_AF-C6TC90-F1
#
_entry.id   AF-C6TC90-F1
#
_cell.length_a   1.000
_cell.length_b   1.000
_cell.length_c   1.000
_cell.angle_alpha   90.00
_cell.angle_beta   90.00
_cell.angle_gamma   90.00
#
_symmetry.space_group_name_H-M   'P 1'
#
loop_
_entity.id
_entity.type
_entity.pdbx_description
1 polymer ?
#
loop_
_entity_poly.entity_id
_entity_poly.type
_entity_poly.pdbx_seq_one_letter_code
_entity_poly.pdbx_strand_id
1 'polypeptide(L)'
;MVEGACKKFIVIVDESKLVNYLGGSGLAMPVEVIKFCWRFTAARLQKLFEEAGCVARLRTFGEKEKEEPYVTDNGNFIVDLYFERSIGI
;
A
#
# COMPACT_ATOMS: atom_id res chain seq x y z
N MET A 1 -2.50 14.96 0.37
CA MET A 1 -3.17 16.24 0.06
C MET A 1 -2.42 17.43 0.63
N VAL A 2 -2.17 17.46 1.94
CA VAL A 2 -1.45 18.57 2.61
C VAL A 2 -0.05 18.78 2.03
N GLU A 3 0.75 17.72 1.89
CA GLU A 3 2.15 17.81 1.44
C GLU A 3 2.28 18.35 0.00
N GLY A 4 1.31 18.04 -0.86
CA GLY A 4 1.27 18.51 -2.25
C GLY A 4 0.92 20.00 -2.41
N ALA A 5 0.42 20.65 -1.36
CA ALA A 5 0.11 22.09 -1.37
C ALA A 5 1.26 22.96 -0.86
N CYS A 6 2.37 22.35 -0.39
CA CYS A 6 3.48 23.05 0.23
C CYS A 6 4.51 23.53 -0.80
N LYS A 7 5.11 24.71 -0.57
CA LYS A 7 6.26 25.20 -1.37
C LYS A 7 7.53 24.39 -1.12
N LYS A 8 7.66 23.82 0.08
CA LYS A 8 8.78 22.98 0.49
C LYS A 8 8.25 21.87 1.37
N PHE A 9 8.60 20.63 1.06
CA PHE A 9 8.27 19.45 1.85
C PHE A 9 9.56 18.87 2.43
N ILE A 10 9.63 18.79 3.76
CA ILE A 10 10.79 18.30 4.50
C ILE A 10 10.40 16.97 5.14
N VAL A 11 11.13 15.90 4.82
CA VAL A 11 10.90 14.54 5.34
C VAL A 11 12.03 14.20 6.31
N ILE A 12 11.69 13.74 7.50
CA ILE A 12 12.65 13.38 8.56
C ILE A 12 12.48 11.89 8.84
N VAL A 13 13.56 11.11 8.67
CA VAL A 13 13.58 9.66 8.83
C VAL A 13 14.88 9.19 9.48
N ASP A 14 14.84 8.02 10.11
CA ASP A 14 16.04 7.29 10.52
C ASP A 14 16.60 6.45 9.36
N GLU A 15 17.82 5.93 9.53
CA GLU A 15 18.52 5.14 8.53
C GLU A 15 17.79 3.86 8.11
N SER A 16 16.91 3.29 8.95
CA SER A 16 16.13 2.09 8.60
C SER A 16 15.12 2.31 7.47
N LYS A 17 14.82 3.58 7.15
CA LYS A 17 13.90 3.94 6.06
C LYS A 17 14.60 4.07 4.71
N LEU A 18 15.92 4.03 4.68
CA LEU A 18 16.69 4.07 3.43
C LEU A 18 16.65 2.69 2.75
N VAL A 19 16.15 2.67 1.51
CA VAL A 19 16.02 1.46 0.71
C VAL A 19 16.60 1.70 -0.68
N ASN A 20 17.15 0.65 -1.31
CA ASN A 20 17.74 0.75 -2.65
C ASN A 20 16.70 1.01 -3.74
N TYR A 21 15.45 0.62 -3.52
CA TYR A 21 14.33 0.81 -4.43
C TYR A 21 13.00 0.84 -3.65
N LEU A 22 11.98 1.49 -4.22
CA LEU A 22 10.65 1.55 -3.61
C LEU A 22 10.01 0.17 -3.51
N GLY A 23 9.50 -0.17 -2.32
CA GLY A 23 9.03 -1.54 -1.99
C GLY A 23 10.14 -2.47 -1.49
N GLY A 24 11.41 -2.07 -1.56
CA GLY A 24 12.56 -2.88 -1.14
C GLY A 24 12.67 -3.14 0.37
N SER A 25 11.82 -2.51 1.18
CA SER A 25 11.69 -2.87 2.61
C SER A 25 10.98 -4.21 2.82
N GLY A 26 10.30 -4.75 1.79
CA GLY A 26 9.44 -5.94 1.91
C GLY A 26 8.17 -5.70 2.74
N LEU A 27 7.94 -4.47 3.20
CA LEU A 27 6.77 -4.07 3.96
C LEU A 27 5.63 -3.61 3.03
N ALA A 28 4.45 -3.43 3.61
CA ALA A 28 3.26 -3.01 2.89
C ALA A 28 3.39 -1.64 2.24
N MET A 29 3.03 -1.56 0.96
CA MET A 29 2.76 -0.33 0.22
C MET A 29 1.24 -0.13 0.13
N PRO A 30 0.65 0.83 0.87
CA PRO A 30 -0.79 0.99 0.93
C PRO A 30 -1.35 1.66 -0.33
N VAL A 31 -2.44 1.11 -0.88
CA VAL A 31 -3.25 1.72 -1.94
C VAL A 31 -4.68 1.90 -1.44
N GLU A 32 -5.16 3.14 -1.39
CA GLU A 32 -6.54 3.46 -1.01
C GLU A 32 -7.50 3.19 -2.18
N VAL A 33 -8.54 2.40 -1.95
CA VAL A 33 -9.52 1.97 -2.97
C VAL A 33 -10.95 2.13 -2.46
N ILE A 34 -11.88 2.42 -3.38
CA ILE A 34 -13.30 2.42 -3.05
C ILE A 34 -13.76 1.03 -2.57
N LYS A 35 -14.75 1.00 -1.69
CA LYS A 35 -15.30 -0.24 -1.11
C LYS A 35 -15.96 -1.14 -2.14
N PHE A 36 -16.64 -0.53 -3.12
CA PHE A 36 -17.35 -1.25 -4.16
C PHE A 36 -16.38 -2.09 -5.00
N CYS A 37 -16.64 -3.39 -5.10
CA CYS A 37 -15.83 -4.34 -5.86
C CYS A 37 -14.32 -4.29 -5.56
N TRP A 38 -13.93 -3.98 -4.31
CA TRP A 38 -12.51 -3.86 -3.93
C TRP A 38 -11.68 -5.10 -4.28
N ARG A 39 -12.27 -6.32 -4.23
CA ARG A 39 -11.61 -7.58 -4.61
C ARG A 39 -11.16 -7.59 -6.07
N PHE A 40 -12.01 -7.06 -6.96
CA PHE A 40 -11.68 -6.92 -8.38
C PHE A 40 -10.57 -5.89 -8.58
N THR A 41 -10.64 -4.75 -7.88
CA THR A 41 -9.58 -3.73 -7.90
C THR A 41 -8.26 -4.28 -7.38
N ALA A 42 -8.26 -5.03 -6.27
CA ALA A 42 -7.09 -5.67 -5.70
C ALA A 42 -6.45 -6.67 -6.67
N ALA A 43 -7.26 -7.51 -7.33
CA ALA A 43 -6.76 -8.43 -8.36
C ALA A 43 -6.12 -7.70 -9.55
N ARG A 44 -6.70 -6.57 -9.98
CA ARG A 44 -6.11 -5.74 -11.04
C ARG A 44 -4.80 -5.07 -10.61
N LEU A 45 -4.72 -4.58 -9.37
CA LEU A 45 -3.50 -4.01 -8.81
C LEU A 45 -2.39 -5.05 -8.73
N GLN A 46 -2.71 -6.26 -8.25
CA GLN A 46 -1.74 -7.34 -8.20
C GLN A 46 -1.22 -7.70 -9.59
N LYS A 47 -2.12 -7.83 -10.58
CA LYS A 47 -1.76 -8.13 -11.96
C LYS A 47 -0.89 -7.05 -12.59
N LEU A 48 -1.11 -5.78 -12.25
CA LEU A 48 -0.32 -4.66 -12.78
C LEU A 48 1.17 -4.79 -12.43
N PHE A 49 1.48 -5.34 -11.25
CA PHE A 49 2.84 -5.48 -10.74
C PHE A 49 3.28 -6.95 -10.60
N GLU A 50 2.70 -7.84 -11.41
CA GLU A 50 2.99 -9.28 -11.38
C GLU A 50 4.49 -9.56 -11.58
N GLU A 51 5.15 -8.80 -12.46
CA GLU A 51 6.60 -8.92 -12.71
C GLU A 51 7.45 -8.59 -11.47
N ALA A 52 6.96 -7.71 -10.58
CA ALA A 52 7.64 -7.37 -9.33
C ALA A 52 7.38 -8.39 -8.20
N GLY A 53 6.66 -9.49 -8.47
CA GLY A 53 6.28 -10.48 -7.45
C GLY A 53 5.25 -9.92 -6.46
N CYS A 54 4.38 -9.01 -6.94
CA CYS A 54 3.44 -8.31 -6.07
C CYS A 54 2.39 -9.25 -5.47
N VAL A 55 2.11 -9.10 -4.18
CA VAL A 55 0.98 -9.71 -3.48
C VAL A 55 0.08 -8.62 -2.92
N ALA A 56 -1.21 -8.64 -3.29
CA ALA A 56 -2.18 -7.68 -2.79
C ALA A 56 -3.02 -8.27 -1.66
N ARG A 57 -3.16 -7.56 -0.54
CA ARG A 57 -3.97 -7.99 0.62
C ARG A 57 -4.84 -6.84 1.10
N LEU A 58 -6.09 -7.14 1.49
CA LEU A 58 -6.91 -6.14 2.18
C LEU A 58 -6.29 -5.87 3.55
N ARG A 59 -6.14 -4.60 3.91
CA ARG A 59 -5.77 -4.24 5.27
C ARG A 59 -6.92 -4.52 6.21
N THR A 60 -6.66 -5.31 7.26
CA THR A 60 -7.64 -5.69 8.28
C THR A 60 -7.17 -5.30 9.68
N PHE A 61 -8.11 -5.16 10.60
CA PHE A 61 -7.87 -4.98 12.05
C PHE A 61 -8.51 -6.14 12.80
N GLY A 62 -7.87 -6.61 13.87
CA GLY A 62 -8.39 -7.65 14.76
C GLY A 62 -7.52 -8.91 14.85
N GLU A 63 -7.85 -9.78 15.80
CA GLU A 63 -7.29 -11.13 15.89
C GLU A 63 -7.87 -12.01 14.75
N LYS A 64 -7.17 -13.08 14.38
CA LYS A 64 -7.43 -13.94 13.20
C LYS A 64 -8.88 -14.40 12.99
N GLU A 65 -9.72 -14.39 14.02
CA GLU A 65 -11.12 -14.84 13.96
C GLU A 65 -12.12 -13.71 13.65
N LYS A 66 -11.71 -12.44 13.74
CA LYS A 66 -12.54 -11.25 13.44
C LYS A 66 -11.73 -10.21 12.66
N GLU A 67 -11.31 -10.57 11.46
CA GLU A 67 -10.66 -9.63 10.54
C GLU A 67 -11.70 -8.68 9.93
N GLU A 68 -11.81 -7.48 10.49
CA GLU A 68 -12.61 -6.41 9.91
C GLU A 68 -11.76 -5.56 8.96
N PRO A 69 -12.26 -5.19 7.76
CA PRO A 69 -11.54 -4.28 6.86
C PRO A 69 -11.23 -2.94 7.51
N TYR A 70 -10.01 -2.45 7.34
CA TYR A 70 -9.67 -1.09 7.73
C TYR A 70 -10.42 -0.08 6.87
N VAL A 71 -11.01 0.91 7.52
CA VAL A 71 -11.70 2.02 6.86
C VAL A 71 -10.91 3.30 7.10
N THR A 72 -10.53 3.99 6.03
CA THR A 72 -9.83 5.28 6.09
C THR A 72 -10.78 6.41 6.52
N ASP A 73 -10.23 7.57 6.86
CA ASP A 73 -11.02 8.78 7.17
C ASP A 73 -11.94 9.21 6.00
N ASN A 74 -11.56 8.88 4.75
CA ASN A 74 -12.38 9.13 3.57
C ASN A 74 -13.45 8.04 3.33
N GLY A 75 -13.54 7.05 4.22
CA GLY A 75 -14.51 5.95 4.11
C GLY A 75 -14.14 4.88 3.08
N ASN A 76 -12.87 4.79 2.67
CA ASN A 76 -12.36 3.81 1.70
C ASN A 76 -11.69 2.61 2.38
N PHE A 77 -11.31 1.60 1.61
CA PHE A 77 -10.46 0.51 2.06
C PHE A 77 -9.00 0.74 1.66
N ILE A 78 -8.08 0.06 2.35
CA ILE A 78 -6.69 -0.03 1.94
C ILE A 78 -6.39 -1.44 1.44
N VAL A 79 -5.79 -1.54 0.26
CA VAL A 79 -5.15 -2.75 -0.24
C VAL A 79 -3.64 -2.56 -0.09
N ASP A 80 -3.02 -3.36 0.76
CA ASP A 80 -1.58 -3.41 0.96
C ASP A 80 -0.93 -4.27 -0.12
N LEU A 81 0.02 -3.68 -0.84
CA LEU A 81 0.84 -4.35 -1.84
C LEU A 81 2.21 -4.69 -1.24
N TYR A 82 2.64 -5.93 -1.41
CA TYR A 82 3.95 -6.41 -0.97
C TYR A 82 4.77 -6.81 -2.19
N PHE A 83 6.02 -6.38 -2.27
CA PHE A 83 6.88 -6.59 -3.43
C PHE A 83 8.12 -7.41 -3.06
N GLU A 84 8.49 -8.34 -3.94
CA GLU A 84 9.73 -9.13 -3.80
C GLU A 84 10.89 -8.51 -4.59
N ARG A 85 10.57 -7.71 -5.62
CA ARG A 85 11.53 -7.10 -6.54
C ARG A 85 11.17 -5.64 -6.79
N SER A 86 12.09 -4.91 -7.43
CA SER A 86 11.84 -3.54 -7.87
C SER A 86 10.63 -3.46 -8.79
N ILE A 87 9.85 -2.39 -8.64
CA ILE A 87 8.69 -2.07 -9.48
C ILE A 87 9.07 -1.50 -10.86
N GLY A 88 10.37 -1.45 -11.20
CA GLY A 88 10.84 -1.15 -12.55
C GLY A 88 10.95 0.34 -12.90
N ILE A 89 11.19 1.20 -11.91
CA ILE A 89 11.60 2.61 -12.12
C ILE A 89 13.12 2.70 -12.03
#